data_AF-A0A8S3IG15-F1
#
_entry.id   AF-A0A8S3IG15-F1
#
_cell.length_a   1.000
_cell.length_b   1.000
_cell.length_c   1.000
_cell.angle_alpha   90.00
_cell.angle_beta   90.00
_cell.angle_gamma   90.00
#
_symmetry.space_group_name_H-M   'P 1'
#
loop_
_entity.id
_entity.type
_entity.pdbx_description
1 polymer ?
#
loop_
_entity_poly.entity_id
_entity_poly.type
_entity_poly.pdbx_seq_one_letter_code
_entity_poly.pdbx_strand_id
1 'polypeptide(L)'
;SYSDWNIGLHGIRIEFFNERGSKRSATYLPEVAHEQGWNHIQTVDSLLRKGGYKAPITSEMRKSIQVTRYRSEKLTLHYNDYIQSKATTTATYSSTTKTTFATNRPK
;
A
#
# COMPACT_ATOMS: atom_id res chain seq x y z
N SER A 1 -2.64 19.62 -7.90
CA SER A 1 -2.46 20.30 -6.59
C SER A 1 -1.85 19.32 -5.60
N TYR A 2 -1.06 19.76 -4.61
CA TYR A 2 -0.54 18.86 -3.57
C TYR A 2 -1.65 18.31 -2.64
N SER A 3 -2.84 18.93 -2.68
CA SER A 3 -4.01 18.56 -1.88
C SER A 3 -5.03 17.68 -2.61
N ASP A 4 -4.75 17.25 -3.85
CA ASP A 4 -5.69 16.45 -4.67
C ASP A 4 -5.67 14.96 -4.27
N TRP A 5 -6.09 14.67 -3.04
CA TRP A 5 -6.27 13.34 -2.48
C TRP A 5 -7.20 13.39 -1.26
N ASN A 6 -7.69 12.23 -0.81
CA ASN A 6 -8.71 12.16 0.23
C ASN A 6 -8.10 11.47 1.46
N ILE A 7 -8.10 12.18 2.59
CA ILE A 7 -7.59 11.65 3.87
C ILE A 7 -8.40 10.41 4.25
N GLY A 8 -7.70 9.36 4.70
CA GLY A 8 -8.29 8.07 5.08
C GLY A 8 -8.60 7.13 3.91
N LEU A 9 -8.57 7.61 2.66
CA LEU A 9 -8.81 6.79 1.47
C LEU A 9 -7.56 6.61 0.62
N HIS A 10 -6.76 7.66 0.47
CA HIS A 10 -5.60 7.67 -0.39
C HIS A 10 -4.31 7.73 0.43
N GLY A 11 -3.39 6.82 0.14
CA GLY A 11 -1.98 6.99 0.47
C GLY A 11 -1.34 7.95 -0.53
N ILE A 12 -0.24 8.58 -0.13
CA ILE A 12 0.49 9.51 -0.98
C ILE A 12 1.99 9.26 -0.93
N ARG A 13 2.61 9.36 -2.11
CA ARG A 13 4.05 9.51 -2.27
C ARG A 13 4.33 10.91 -2.77
N ILE A 14 5.21 11.63 -2.09
CA ILE A 14 5.68 12.95 -2.53
C ILE A 14 7.08 12.84 -3.13
N GLU A 15 7.35 13.61 -4.18
CA GLU A 15 8.67 13.82 -4.75
C GLU A 15 9.03 15.31 -4.69
N PHE A 16 10.24 15.61 -4.25
CA PHE A 16 10.71 16.98 -4.06
C PHE A 16 12.24 17.07 -4.15
N PHE A 17 12.76 18.29 -4.28
CA PHE A 17 14.19 18.59 -4.16
C PHE A 17 14.49 19.16 -2.78
N ASN A 18 15.56 18.67 -2.15
CA ASN A 18 16.02 19.25 -0.88
C ASN A 18 16.83 20.53 -1.11
N GLU A 19 17.27 21.16 -0.03
CA GLU A 19 18.09 22.38 -0.04
C GLU A 19 19.45 22.23 -0.74
N ARG A 20 19.90 20.99 -0.98
CA ARG A 20 21.14 20.66 -1.70
C ARG A 20 20.89 20.28 -3.17
N GLY A 21 19.68 20.49 -3.68
CA GLY A 21 19.29 20.10 -5.04
C GLY A 21 19.18 18.59 -5.28
N SER A 22 19.24 17.77 -4.23
CA SER A 22 19.07 16.32 -4.35
C SER A 22 17.59 15.95 -4.39
N LYS A 23 17.19 15.10 -5.35
CA LYS A 23 15.84 14.56 -5.43
C LYS A 23 15.58 13.58 -4.29
N ARG A 24 14.43 13.71 -3.63
CA ARG A 24 13.97 12.87 -2.52
C ARG A 24 12.51 12.46 -2.72
N SER A 25 12.11 11.39 -2.04
CA SER A 25 10.72 10.99 -1.95
C SER A 25 10.38 10.46 -0.56
N ALA A 26 9.13 10.63 -0.16
CA ALA A 26 8.59 10.08 1.08
C ALA A 26 7.15 9.60 0.86
N THR A 27 6.73 8.60 1.63
CA THR A 27 5.45 7.93 1.44
C THR A 27 4.69 7.78 2.76
N TYR A 28 3.37 8.03 2.72
CA TYR A 28 2.43 7.62 3.75
C TYR A 28 1.30 6.77 3.16
N LEU A 29 0.93 5.73 3.91
CA LEU A 29 -0.21 4.86 3.60
C LEU A 29 -1.54 5.58 3.89
N PRO A 30 -2.66 5.11 3.31
CA PRO A 30 -3.98 5.76 3.46
C PRO A 30 -4.39 6.07 4.90
N GLU A 31 -4.06 5.20 5.83
CA GLU A 31 -4.45 5.29 7.24
C GLU A 31 -3.69 6.38 8.01
N VAL A 32 -2.46 6.71 7.62
CA VAL A 32 -1.54 7.50 8.48
C VAL A 32 -2.06 8.91 8.73
N ALA A 33 -2.49 9.63 7.69
CA ALA A 33 -2.97 11.01 7.85
C ALA A 33 -4.24 11.08 8.70
N HIS A 34 -5.12 10.08 8.53
CA HIS A 34 -6.36 9.98 9.28
C HIS A 34 -6.12 9.66 10.77
N GLU A 35 -5.30 8.65 11.06
CA GLU A 35 -4.96 8.24 12.43
C GLU A 35 -4.27 9.34 13.23
N GLN A 36 -3.47 10.18 12.58
CA GLN A 36 -2.80 11.32 13.22
C GLN A 36 -3.69 12.57 13.32
N GLY A 37 -4.88 12.58 12.70
CA GLY A 37 -5.74 13.76 12.64
C GLY A 37 -5.14 14.91 11.82
N TRP A 38 -4.30 14.60 10.83
CA TRP A 38 -3.62 15.60 10.01
C TRP A 38 -4.46 16.02 8.80
N ASN A 39 -4.47 17.32 8.52
CA ASN A 39 -4.93 17.84 7.23
C ASN A 39 -3.86 17.68 6.12
N HIS A 40 -4.18 18.07 4.89
CA HIS A 40 -3.25 17.95 3.74
C HIS A 40 -1.93 18.69 3.96
N ILE A 41 -1.97 19.88 4.55
CA ILE A 41 -0.77 20.69 4.81
C ILE A 41 0.11 19.99 5.84
N GLN A 42 -0.46 19.60 6.98
CA GLN A 42 0.25 18.90 8.04
C GLN A 42 0.86 17.58 7.54
N THR A 43 0.12 16.84 6.70
CA THR A 43 0.60 15.58 6.12
C THR A 43 1.80 15.81 5.19
N VAL A 44 1.72 16.81 4.31
CA VAL A 44 2.81 17.15 3.38
C VAL A 44 4.01 17.69 4.14
N ASP A 45 3.82 18.56 5.14
CA ASP A 45 4.90 19.09 5.96
C ASP A 45 5.61 17.98 6.73
N SER A 46 4.84 17.05 7.30
CA SER A 46 5.37 15.86 7.97
C SER A 46 6.16 14.97 6.99
N LEU A 47 5.65 14.75 5.77
CA LEU A 47 6.37 13.99 4.74
C LEU A 47 7.66 14.67 4.27
N LEU A 48 7.67 15.99 4.14
CA LEU A 48 8.89 16.75 3.84
C LEU A 48 9.95 16.53 4.93
N ARG A 49 9.56 16.64 6.20
CA ARG A 49 10.46 16.36 7.33
C ARG A 49 10.94 14.91 7.34
N LYS A 50 10.03 13.95 7.14
CA LYS A 50 10.35 12.52 7.02
C LYS A 50 11.29 12.22 5.86
N GLY A 51 11.15 12.92 4.73
CA GLY A 51 12.01 12.83 3.56
C GLY A 51 13.34 13.58 3.68
N GLY A 52 13.62 14.19 4.84
CA GLY A 52 14.88 14.85 5.15
C GLY A 52 14.99 16.30 4.73
N TYR A 53 13.88 16.98 4.44
CA TYR A 53 13.88 18.43 4.18
C TYR A 53 14.10 19.22 5.47
N LYS A 54 15.17 20.01 5.53
CA LYS A 54 15.57 20.72 6.76
C LYS A 54 15.23 22.21 6.76
N ALA A 55 15.16 22.83 5.59
CA ALA A 55 14.84 24.25 5.45
C ALA A 55 13.39 24.59 5.90
N PRO A 56 13.06 25.88 6.06
CA PRO A 56 11.68 26.32 6.31
C PRO A 56 10.73 25.86 5.20
N ILE A 57 9.55 25.36 5.58
CA ILE A 57 8.56 24.87 4.62
C ILE A 57 7.65 26.03 4.21
N THR A 58 7.90 26.59 3.03
CA THR A 58 7.12 27.71 2.47
C THR A 58 5.91 27.23 1.65
N SER A 59 5.03 28.16 1.27
CA SER A 59 3.90 27.86 0.38
C SER A 59 4.39 27.41 -1.01
N GLU A 60 5.45 28.04 -1.50
CA GLU A 60 6.10 27.74 -2.77
C GLU A 60 6.69 26.35 -2.76
N MET A 61 7.35 25.96 -1.64
CA MET A 61 7.87 24.62 -1.46
C MET A 61 6.75 23.57 -1.50
N ARG A 62 5.60 23.81 -0.86
CA ARG A 62 4.46 22.88 -0.93
C ARG A 62 3.92 22.74 -2.35
N LYS A 63 3.87 23.84 -3.10
CA LYS A 63 3.38 23.88 -4.48
C LYS A 63 4.34 23.23 -5.49
N SER A 64 5.63 23.16 -5.19
CA SER A 64 6.63 22.53 -6.07
C SER A 64 6.66 21.01 -5.98
N ILE A 65 6.04 20.42 -4.97
CA ILE A 65 6.01 18.97 -4.74
C ILE A 65 5.15 18.28 -5.78
N GLN A 66 5.68 17.17 -6.31
CA GLN A 66 4.89 16.23 -7.10
C GLN A 66 4.26 15.20 -6.16
N VAL A 67 2.94 15.03 -6.27
CA VAL A 67 2.18 14.09 -5.42
C VAL A 67 1.61 12.98 -6.30
N THR A 68 1.90 11.73 -5.91
CA THR A 68 1.28 10.54 -6.45
C THR A 68 0.38 9.94 -5.38
N ARG A 69 -0.93 9.81 -5.66
CA ARG A 69 -1.89 9.14 -4.78
C ARG A 69 -2.10 7.69 -5.18
N TYR A 70 -2.38 6.83 -4.21
CA TYR A 70 -2.70 5.42 -4.43
C TYR A 70 -3.67 4.90 -3.36
N ARG A 71 -4.24 3.72 -3.58
CA ARG A 71 -5.02 2.97 -2.59
C ARG A 71 -4.27 1.70 -2.20
N SER A 72 -4.48 1.22 -0.99
CA SER A 72 -3.95 -0.05 -0.53
C SER A 72 -5.03 -0.86 0.18
N GLU A 73 -4.94 -2.17 0.05
CA GLU A 73 -5.75 -3.12 0.81
C GLU A 73 -4.86 -3.83 1.82
N LYS A 74 -5.36 -4.00 3.05
CA LYS A 74 -4.65 -4.71 4.13
C LYS A 74 -5.43 -5.96 4.46
N LEU A 75 -4.81 -7.12 4.22
CA LEU A 75 -5.34 -8.42 4.60
C LEU A 75 -4.60 -8.93 5.83
N THR A 76 -5.34 -9.45 6.81
CA THR A 76 -4.78 -10.03 8.03
C THR A 76 -5.24 -11.48 8.16
N LEU A 77 -4.30 -12.38 8.42
CA LEU A 77 -4.57 -13.81 8.65
C LEU A 77 -3.94 -14.20 10.00
N HIS A 78 -4.70 -14.88 10.84
CA HIS A 78 -4.15 -15.40 12.09
C HIS A 78 -3.23 -16.59 11.79
N TYR A 79 -2.17 -16.76 12.58
CA TYR A 79 -1.16 -17.80 12.35
C TYR A 79 -1.77 -19.21 12.35
N ASN A 80 -2.74 -19.47 13.22
CA ASN A 80 -3.41 -20.78 13.28
C ASN A 80 -4.17 -21.09 11.99
N ASP A 81 -4.85 -20.09 11.41
CA ASP A 81 -5.60 -20.24 10.15
C ASP A 81 -4.63 -20.48 8.98
N TYR A 82 -3.46 -19.84 9.01
CA TYR A 82 -2.38 -20.09 8.05
C TYR A 82 -1.90 -21.55 8.09
N ILE A 83 -1.62 -22.11 9.27
CA ILE A 83 -1.18 -23.51 9.39
C ILE A 83 -2.28 -24.48 8.97
N GLN A 84 -3.54 -24.22 9.33
CA GLN A 84 -4.67 -25.04 8.90
C GLN A 84 -4.82 -25.04 7.36
N SER A 85 -4.77 -23.86 6.72
CA SER A 85 -4.85 -23.78 5.25
C SER A 85 -3.71 -24.52 4.54
N LYS A 86 -2.50 -24.53 5.09
CA LYS A 86 -1.36 -25.32 4.56
C LYS A 86 -1.56 -26.83 4.73
N ALA A 87 -2.13 -27.26 5.87
CA ALA A 87 -2.46 -28.67 6.10
C ALA A 87 -3.57 -29.15 5.13
N THR A 88 -4.60 -28.33 4.92
CA THR A 88 -5.73 -28.66 4.04
C THR A 88 -5.33 -28.70 2.56
N THR A 89 -4.44 -27.79 2.11
CA THR A 89 -3.97 -27.75 0.71
C THR A 89 -3.23 -29.04 0.30
N THR A 90 -2.51 -29.67 1.23
CA THR A 90 -1.82 -30.95 0.98
C THR A 90 -2.82 -32.10 0.78
N ALA A 91 -3.99 -32.06 1.42
CA ALA A 91 -5.02 -33.10 1.27
C ALA A 91 -5.87 -32.92 0.00
N THR A 92 -6.08 -31.69 -0.48
CA THR A 92 -6.97 -31.43 -1.64
C THR A 92 -6.31 -31.70 -2.99
N TYR A 93 -4.98 -31.62 -3.11
CA TYR A 93 -4.26 -32.02 -4.33
C TYR A 93 -4.11 -33.54 -4.49
N SER A 94 -4.21 -34.33 -3.41
CA SER A 94 -4.07 -35.79 -3.45
C SER A 94 -5.37 -36.55 -3.72
N SER A 95 -6.52 -35.86 -3.82
CA SER A 95 -7.84 -36.51 -4.01
C SER A 95 -8.44 -36.36 -5.41
N THR A 96 -7.73 -35.80 -6.39
CA THR A 96 -8.22 -35.72 -7.77
C THR A 96 -7.33 -36.50 -8.75
N THR A 97 -7.30 -37.82 -8.63
CA THR A 97 -7.07 -38.74 -9.78
C THR A 97 -7.35 -40.18 -9.36
N LYS A 98 -8.60 -40.62 -9.55
CA LYS A 98 -8.97 -41.96 -10.05
C LYS A 98 -10.50 -42.08 -10.04
N THR A 99 -11.13 -41.65 -11.13
CA THR A 99 -12.40 -42.25 -11.57
C THR A 99 -12.13 -42.89 -12.92
N THR A 100 -11.97 -44.21 -12.86
CA THR A 100 -11.81 -45.12 -13.98
C THR A 100 -13.00 -45.01 -14.92
N PHE A 101 -12.76 -44.66 -16.19
CA PHE A 101 -13.73 -44.90 -17.26
C PHE A 101 -13.69 -46.40 -17.58
N ALA A 102 -14.70 -47.13 -17.12
CA ALA A 102 -14.96 -48.49 -17.57
C ALA A 102 -15.51 -48.45 -19.00
N THR A 103 -14.78 -49.07 -19.93
CA THR A 103 -15.24 -49.35 -21.29
C THR A 103 -16.33 -50.42 -21.27
N ASN A 104 -17.56 -50.07 -21.65
CA ASN A 104 -18.60 -51.04 -21.99
C ASN A 104 -19.06 -50.81 -23.44
N ARG A 105 -18.77 -51.78 -24.31
CA ARG A 105 -19.34 -51.91 -25.66
C ARG A 105 -20.06 -53.26 -25.75
N PRO A 106 -21.38 -53.31 -25.92
CA PRO A 106 -22.07 -54.56 -26.26
C PRO A 106 -22.06 -54.81 -27.78
N LYS A 107 -22.30 -56.07 -28.12
CA LYS A 107 -22.10 -56.78 -29.40
C LYS A 107 -22.55 -56.03 -30.66
#